data_AF-A0A2V8TD83-F1
#
_entry.id   AF-A0A2V8TD83-F1
#
_cell.length_a   1.000
_cell.length_b   1.000
_cell.length_c   1.000
_cell.angle_alpha   90.00
_cell.angle_beta   90.00
_cell.angle_gamma   90.00
#
_symmetry.space_group_name_H-M   'P 1'
#
loop_
_entity.id
_entity.type
_entity.pdbx_description
1 polymer ?
#
loop_
_entity_poly.entity_id
_entity_poly.type
_entity_poly.pdbx_seq_one_letter_code
_entity_poly.pdbx_strand_id
1 'polypeptide(L)'
;MGDFLASLTHPNGKIALFNDATQEIAPGTASLLAYLHDLTGHRAEKRSAFPHSGYFVHEDAEVFLAIDGGELGPNYLPGHAHADIFSFELSLGANPFVVDSGVFEYQAGEMRSYVRGTRAHNTLCVDRRDQAECWGGFRVARRFAPFAVSFRANNGKVLFEGSFDGYAHLLGDGIIHHRRIEIDPERRELRVHDSVEGTGRHLVESLLHLHPAVQVTQEGSRTVL
;
A
#
# COMPACT_ATOMS: atom_id res chain seq x y z
N MET A 1 -15.28 11.98 -2.84
CA MET A 1 -14.46 11.55 -4.00
C MET A 1 -13.30 12.50 -4.26
N GLY A 2 -13.52 13.82 -4.36
CA GLY A 2 -12.44 14.81 -4.51
C GLY A 2 -11.38 14.74 -3.42
N ASP A 3 -11.79 14.75 -2.15
CA ASP A 3 -10.89 14.59 -0.98
C ASP A 3 -10.03 13.32 -1.07
N PHE A 4 -10.62 12.21 -1.50
CA PHE A 4 -9.93 10.94 -1.68
C PHE A 4 -8.83 11.04 -2.73
N LEU A 5 -9.17 11.52 -3.93
CA LEU A 5 -8.20 11.72 -5.01
C LEU A 5 -7.09 12.69 -4.59
N ALA A 6 -7.43 13.79 -3.93
CA ALA A 6 -6.45 14.78 -3.46
C ALA A 6 -5.48 14.19 -2.42
N SER A 7 -5.96 13.28 -1.56
CA SER A 7 -5.17 12.67 -0.49
C SER A 7 -4.29 11.52 -0.97
N LEU A 8 -4.74 10.74 -1.96
CA LEU A 8 -3.98 9.61 -2.55
C LEU A 8 -3.16 10.05 -3.78
N THR A 9 -2.91 11.34 -3.93
CA THR A 9 -2.04 11.91 -4.97
C THR A 9 -0.74 12.36 -4.33
N HIS A 10 0.36 11.82 -4.84
CA HIS A 10 1.73 12.17 -4.46
C HIS A 10 2.03 13.64 -4.74
N PRO A 11 3.04 14.23 -4.08
CA PRO A 11 3.39 15.64 -4.30
C PRO A 11 3.83 15.98 -5.74
N ASN A 12 4.22 14.98 -6.54
CA ASN A 12 4.49 15.16 -7.98
C ASN A 12 3.22 15.19 -8.86
N GLY A 13 2.03 15.08 -8.27
CA GLY A 13 0.74 15.11 -8.96
C GLY A 13 0.28 13.77 -9.54
N LYS A 14 1.03 12.68 -9.32
CA LYS A 14 0.65 11.32 -9.73
C LYS A 14 -0.11 10.61 -8.62
N ILE A 15 -1.05 9.74 -8.96
CA ILE A 15 -1.80 8.93 -7.99
C ILE A 15 -0.95 7.77 -7.46
N ALA A 16 -1.24 7.33 -6.24
CA ALA A 16 -0.77 6.04 -5.72
C ALA A 16 -1.32 4.88 -6.59
N LEU A 17 -0.59 3.78 -6.64
CA LEU A 17 -0.79 2.66 -7.57
C LEU A 17 -1.33 1.38 -6.92
N PHE A 18 -1.96 1.49 -5.74
CA PHE A 18 -2.65 0.37 -5.11
C PHE A 18 -3.69 -0.27 -6.04
N ASN A 19 -3.80 -1.59 -5.99
CA ASN A 19 -4.76 -2.36 -6.79
C ASN A 19 -4.63 -2.09 -8.30
N ASP A 20 -5.73 -2.09 -9.06
CA ASP A 20 -5.72 -1.75 -10.49
C ASP A 20 -5.68 -0.23 -10.76
N ALA A 21 -4.75 0.48 -10.10
CA ALA A 21 -4.46 1.88 -10.39
C ALA A 21 -3.32 2.00 -11.42
N THR A 22 -3.44 3.00 -12.30
CA THR A 22 -2.43 3.29 -13.32
C THR A 22 -2.42 4.77 -13.67
N GLN A 23 -1.28 5.24 -14.15
CA GLN A 23 -1.08 6.62 -14.55
C GLN A 23 -1.35 6.78 -16.06
N GLU A 24 -1.56 8.02 -16.50
CA GLU A 24 -1.55 8.40 -17.93
C GLU A 24 -2.70 7.85 -18.79
N ILE A 25 -3.70 7.20 -18.17
CA ILE A 25 -4.95 6.80 -18.83
C ILE A 25 -6.07 7.83 -18.61
N ALA A 26 -6.19 8.36 -17.39
CA ALA A 26 -7.17 9.38 -17.03
C ALA A 26 -6.54 10.78 -16.97
N PRO A 27 -7.33 11.86 -17.05
CA PRO A 27 -6.84 13.20 -16.76
C PRO A 27 -6.18 13.28 -15.38
N GLY A 28 -5.11 14.08 -15.26
CA GLY A 28 -4.37 14.21 -14.01
C GLY A 28 -5.18 14.83 -12.88
N THR A 29 -4.76 14.58 -11.64
CA THR A 29 -5.46 15.04 -10.42
C THR A 29 -5.79 16.53 -10.45
N ALA A 30 -4.83 17.39 -10.81
CA ALA A 30 -5.05 18.82 -10.85
C ALA A 30 -6.20 19.23 -11.79
N SER A 31 -6.28 18.61 -12.97
CA SER A 31 -7.35 18.87 -13.95
C SER A 31 -8.71 18.37 -13.44
N LEU A 32 -8.75 17.19 -12.81
CA LEU A 32 -9.99 16.64 -12.25
C LEU A 32 -10.51 17.46 -11.07
N LEU A 33 -9.63 17.96 -10.20
CA LEU A 33 -10.00 18.80 -9.07
C LEU A 33 -10.44 20.20 -9.51
N ALA A 34 -9.79 20.77 -10.53
CA ALA A 34 -10.24 22.02 -11.15
C ALA A 34 -11.65 21.85 -11.75
N TYR A 35 -11.86 20.78 -12.51
CA TYR A 35 -13.17 20.47 -13.08
C TYR A 35 -14.25 20.27 -12.01
N LEU A 36 -13.93 19.57 -10.91
CA LEU A 36 -14.84 19.41 -9.77
C LEU A 36 -15.26 20.76 -9.18
N HIS A 37 -14.28 21.65 -8.95
CA HIS A 37 -14.54 22.98 -8.43
C HIS A 37 -15.41 23.79 -9.39
N ASP A 38 -15.14 23.76 -10.69
CA ASP A 38 -15.88 24.55 -11.67
C ASP A 38 -17.33 24.04 -11.81
N LEU A 39 -17.55 22.73 -11.69
CA LEU A 39 -18.88 22.12 -11.80
C LEU A 39 -19.72 22.31 -10.53
N THR A 40 -19.10 22.28 -9.35
CA THR A 40 -19.82 22.14 -8.06
C THR A 40 -19.53 23.23 -7.04
N GLY A 41 -18.51 24.06 -7.26
CA GLY A 41 -17.96 25.00 -6.28
C GLY A 41 -17.13 24.34 -5.16
N HIS A 42 -17.07 23.02 -5.10
CA HIS A 42 -16.38 22.30 -4.03
C HIS A 42 -14.86 22.27 -4.25
N ARG A 43 -14.11 22.56 -3.19
CA ARG A 43 -12.65 22.40 -3.14
C ARG A 43 -12.33 21.16 -2.33
N ALA A 44 -11.60 20.24 -2.93
CA ALA A 44 -11.17 19.03 -2.23
C ALA A 44 -10.19 19.38 -1.10
N GLU A 45 -10.36 18.70 0.03
CA GLU A 45 -9.49 18.81 1.19
C GLU A 45 -8.72 17.50 1.39
N LYS A 46 -7.44 17.59 1.71
CA LYS A 46 -6.66 16.40 2.07
C LYS A 46 -7.12 15.87 3.43
N ARG A 47 -7.19 14.54 3.54
CA ARG A 47 -7.56 13.80 4.75
C ARG A 47 -6.45 12.80 5.05
N SER A 48 -6.27 12.49 6.34
CA SER A 48 -5.26 11.54 6.80
C SER A 48 -5.78 10.10 6.91
N ALA A 49 -7.09 9.88 6.79
CA ALA A 49 -7.69 8.55 6.88
C ALA A 49 -9.01 8.48 6.10
N PHE A 50 -9.24 7.30 5.51
CA PHE A 50 -10.49 6.92 4.86
C PHE A 50 -10.96 5.57 5.44
N PRO A 51 -11.60 5.55 6.63
CA PRO A 51 -11.87 4.32 7.38
C PRO A 51 -12.72 3.29 6.63
N HIS A 52 -13.59 3.72 5.71
CA HIS A 52 -14.43 2.82 4.92
C HIS A 52 -13.66 2.05 3.85
N SER A 53 -12.59 2.62 3.32
CA SER A 53 -11.72 1.99 2.32
C SER A 53 -10.41 1.48 2.94
N GLY A 54 -10.08 1.90 4.16
CA GLY A 54 -8.86 1.52 4.87
C GLY A 54 -7.57 2.16 4.39
N TYR A 55 -7.65 3.30 3.69
CA TYR A 55 -6.47 4.05 3.29
C TYR A 55 -6.09 5.08 4.34
N PHE A 56 -4.79 5.18 4.65
CA PHE A 56 -4.23 6.14 5.59
C PHE A 56 -3.14 6.95 4.90
N VAL A 57 -3.10 8.25 5.17
CA VAL A 57 -2.20 9.19 4.52
C VAL A 57 -1.55 10.10 5.55
N HIS A 58 -0.25 10.27 5.43
CA HIS A 58 0.49 11.36 6.04
C HIS A 58 1.16 12.17 4.95
N GLU A 59 1.09 13.49 5.06
CA GLU A 59 1.82 14.40 4.18
C GLU A 59 2.27 15.64 4.94
N ASP A 60 3.56 15.93 4.82
CA ASP A 60 4.16 17.20 5.22
C ASP A 60 5.12 17.70 4.12
N ALA A 61 5.96 18.68 4.46
CA ALA A 61 6.88 19.28 3.49
C ALA A 61 8.00 18.33 3.01
N GLU A 62 8.35 17.32 3.80
CA GLU A 62 9.43 16.38 3.52
C GLU A 62 8.92 15.00 3.07
N VAL A 63 7.80 14.53 3.60
CA VAL A 63 7.35 13.14 3.42
C VAL A 63 5.89 13.06 3.01
N PHE A 64 5.62 12.24 2.00
CA PHE A 64 4.28 11.71 1.70
C PHE A 64 4.30 10.20 1.92
N LEU A 65 3.35 9.69 2.70
CA LEU A 65 3.17 8.27 2.98
C LEU A 65 1.69 7.91 2.79
N ALA A 66 1.42 6.93 1.94
CA ALA A 66 0.09 6.33 1.79
C ALA A 66 0.17 4.84 2.15
N ILE A 67 -0.78 4.34 2.93
CA ILE A 67 -0.81 2.95 3.43
C ILE A 67 -2.18 2.34 3.11
N ASP A 68 -2.18 1.11 2.60
CA ASP A 68 -3.37 0.28 2.49
C ASP A 68 -3.50 -0.61 3.74
N GLY A 69 -4.43 -0.26 4.63
CA GLY A 69 -4.83 -1.09 5.77
C GLY A 69 -6.28 -1.57 5.66
N GLY A 70 -6.84 -1.61 4.45
CA GLY A 70 -8.23 -1.92 4.18
C GLY A 70 -8.53 -3.40 3.95
N GLU A 71 -9.82 -3.68 3.84
CA GLU A 71 -10.28 -4.94 3.26
C GLU A 71 -9.90 -5.01 1.77
N LEU A 72 -9.66 -6.22 1.28
CA LEU A 72 -9.24 -6.50 -0.09
C LEU A 72 -10.36 -6.22 -1.11
N GLY A 73 -10.44 -4.96 -1.52
CA GLY A 73 -11.43 -4.41 -2.44
C GLY A 73 -12.88 -4.48 -1.93
N PRO A 74 -13.82 -3.81 -2.62
CA PRO A 74 -15.23 -3.89 -2.25
C PRO A 74 -15.79 -5.30 -2.42
N ASN A 75 -16.63 -5.72 -1.48
CA ASN A 75 -17.22 -7.06 -1.47
C ASN A 75 -17.98 -7.42 -2.76
N TYR A 76 -18.54 -6.42 -3.45
CA TYR A 76 -19.32 -6.54 -4.68
C TYR A 76 -18.51 -6.45 -5.98
N LEU A 77 -17.23 -6.07 -5.94
CA LEU A 77 -16.38 -5.95 -7.14
C LEU A 77 -14.89 -6.24 -6.81
N PRO A 78 -14.54 -7.49 -6.45
CA PRO A 78 -13.19 -7.81 -6.01
C PRO A 78 -12.18 -7.99 -7.16
N GLY A 79 -12.64 -7.97 -8.42
CA GLY A 79 -11.79 -8.31 -9.57
C GLY A 79 -10.59 -7.40 -9.77
N HIS A 80 -10.64 -6.18 -9.22
CA HIS A 80 -9.57 -5.20 -9.26
C HIS A 80 -8.65 -5.24 -8.04
N ALA A 81 -8.96 -6.10 -7.06
CA ALA A 81 -8.17 -6.21 -5.85
C ALA A 81 -6.89 -7.03 -6.06
N HIS A 82 -5.85 -6.64 -5.35
CA HIS A 82 -4.55 -7.31 -5.28
C HIS A 82 -4.33 -7.86 -3.87
N ALA A 83 -3.35 -8.74 -3.68
CA ALA A 83 -3.00 -9.29 -2.38
C ALA A 83 -1.99 -8.40 -1.63
N ASP A 84 -2.39 -7.15 -1.39
CA ASP A 84 -1.52 -6.02 -1.02
C ASP A 84 -1.81 -5.45 0.39
N ILE A 85 -2.40 -6.23 1.29
CA ILE A 85 -2.72 -5.79 2.65
C ILE A 85 -1.44 -5.33 3.37
N PHE A 86 -1.51 -4.12 3.93
CA PHE A 86 -0.41 -3.39 4.55
C PHE A 86 0.72 -2.94 3.62
N SER A 87 0.51 -2.97 2.31
CA SER A 87 1.37 -2.26 1.35
C SER A 87 1.34 -0.75 1.63
N PHE A 88 2.39 -0.07 1.20
CA PHE A 88 2.49 1.38 1.32
C PHE A 88 3.33 1.94 0.17
N GLU A 89 3.11 3.23 -0.11
CA GLU A 89 3.95 4.02 -1.00
C GLU A 89 4.50 5.23 -0.23
N LEU A 90 5.73 5.62 -0.59
CA LEU A 90 6.48 6.69 0.07
C LEU A 90 7.11 7.62 -0.96
N SER A 91 6.99 8.92 -0.75
CA SER A 91 7.75 9.94 -1.48
C SER A 91 8.48 10.87 -0.52
N LEU A 92 9.70 11.26 -0.91
CA LEU A 92 10.52 12.26 -0.23
C LEU A 92 10.43 13.55 -1.05
N GLY A 93 9.65 14.51 -0.55
CA GLY A 93 9.15 15.63 -1.33
C GLY A 93 8.37 15.13 -2.55
N ALA A 94 8.74 15.61 -3.74
CA ALA A 94 8.14 15.18 -5.00
C ALA A 94 8.75 13.90 -5.60
N ASN A 95 9.75 13.29 -4.96
CA ASN A 95 10.45 12.13 -5.52
C ASN A 95 9.87 10.82 -4.95
N PRO A 96 9.32 9.94 -5.80
CA PRO A 96 8.92 8.59 -5.38
C PRO A 96 10.12 7.81 -4.86
N PHE A 97 9.95 7.09 -3.75
CA PHE A 97 11.00 6.33 -3.09
C PHE A 97 10.62 4.86 -2.92
N VAL A 98 9.52 4.58 -2.22
CA VAL A 98 8.88 3.26 -2.19
C VAL A 98 7.64 3.31 -3.07
N VAL A 99 7.53 2.39 -4.03
CA VAL A 99 6.47 2.40 -5.05
C VAL A 99 5.77 1.05 -5.12
N ASP A 100 4.54 1.01 -5.62
CA ASP A 100 3.86 -0.24 -5.95
C ASP A 100 4.16 -0.68 -7.39
N SER A 101 4.01 -1.98 -7.64
CA SER A 101 4.14 -2.57 -8.98
C SER A 101 3.01 -2.16 -9.93
N GLY A 102 1.86 -1.78 -9.38
CA GLY A 102 0.68 -1.36 -10.13
C GLY A 102 0.09 -2.48 -10.99
N VAL A 103 -0.63 -2.09 -12.04
CA VAL A 103 -1.49 -3.03 -12.78
C VAL A 103 -0.78 -3.90 -13.83
N PHE A 104 0.33 -3.41 -14.39
CA PHE A 104 0.99 -3.90 -15.61
C PHE A 104 0.07 -4.05 -16.84
N GLU A 105 -0.77 -5.09 -16.88
CA GLU A 105 -1.73 -5.35 -17.96
C GLU A 105 -3.00 -6.05 -17.42
N TYR A 106 -4.10 -6.05 -18.17
CA TYR A 106 -5.33 -6.76 -17.78
C TYR A 106 -5.44 -8.18 -18.34
N GLN A 107 -4.61 -8.52 -19.33
CA GLN A 107 -4.61 -9.85 -19.91
C GLN A 107 -4.15 -10.87 -18.86
N ALA A 108 -4.86 -12.00 -18.76
CA ALA A 108 -4.44 -13.08 -17.88
C ALA A 108 -3.09 -13.65 -18.37
N GLY A 109 -2.15 -13.82 -17.45
CA GLY A 109 -0.81 -14.27 -17.74
C GLY A 109 0.06 -14.24 -16.48
N GLU A 110 1.30 -14.71 -16.59
CA GLU A 110 2.22 -14.80 -15.45
C GLU A 110 2.47 -13.44 -14.79
N MET A 111 2.67 -12.39 -15.59
CA MET A 111 2.87 -11.04 -15.06
C MET A 111 1.64 -10.50 -14.35
N ARG A 112 0.44 -10.68 -14.93
CA ARG A 112 -0.80 -10.28 -14.28
C ARG A 112 -1.04 -11.05 -12.98
N SER A 113 -0.72 -12.34 -12.94
CA SER A 113 -0.74 -13.11 -11.69
C SER A 113 0.26 -12.60 -10.67
N TYR A 114 1.48 -12.24 -11.11
CA TYR A 114 2.54 -11.73 -10.23
C TYR A 114 2.18 -10.39 -9.60
N VAL A 115 1.78 -9.39 -10.41
CA VAL A 115 1.51 -8.03 -9.91
C VAL A 115 0.30 -7.96 -8.99
N ARG A 116 -0.62 -8.95 -9.05
CA ARG A 116 -1.74 -9.07 -8.10
C ARG A 116 -1.40 -9.88 -6.85
N GLY A 117 -0.21 -10.47 -6.80
CA GLY A 117 0.26 -11.32 -5.70
C GLY A 117 1.06 -10.52 -4.69
N THR A 118 1.10 -11.00 -3.45
CA THR A 118 1.72 -10.32 -2.30
C THR A 118 3.19 -9.99 -2.53
N ARG A 119 3.87 -10.80 -3.34
CA ARG A 119 5.28 -10.60 -3.65
C ARG A 119 5.60 -9.38 -4.53
N ALA A 120 4.60 -8.75 -5.13
CA ALA A 120 4.74 -7.54 -5.92
C ALA A 120 4.47 -6.25 -5.12
N HIS A 121 4.17 -6.39 -3.82
CA HIS A 121 3.78 -5.28 -2.95
C HIS A 121 4.75 -5.11 -1.79
N ASN A 122 4.67 -3.95 -1.13
CA ASN A 122 5.55 -3.57 -0.03
C ASN A 122 5.02 -4.13 1.28
N THR A 123 4.93 -5.45 1.43
CA THR A 123 4.36 -6.12 2.61
C THR A 123 5.09 -7.42 2.95
N LEU A 124 4.61 -8.15 3.94
CA LEU A 124 5.19 -9.43 4.38
C LEU A 124 4.55 -10.62 3.65
N CYS A 125 5.40 -11.50 3.12
CA CYS A 125 5.03 -12.75 2.47
C CYS A 125 5.53 -13.95 3.30
N VAL A 126 4.65 -14.94 3.51
CA VAL A 126 4.98 -16.19 4.22
C VAL A 126 4.88 -17.36 3.25
N ASP A 127 5.94 -18.18 3.19
CA ASP A 127 6.03 -19.38 2.33
C ASP A 127 5.66 -19.13 0.87
N ARG A 128 5.95 -17.93 0.37
CA ARG A 128 5.62 -17.48 -0.99
C ARG A 128 4.12 -17.59 -1.30
N ARG A 129 3.26 -17.51 -0.29
CA ARG A 129 1.81 -17.47 -0.44
C ARG A 129 1.31 -16.04 -0.47
N ASP A 130 0.32 -15.82 -1.33
CA ASP A 130 -0.39 -14.55 -1.38
C ASP A 130 -1.41 -14.47 -0.24
N GLN A 131 -1.62 -13.26 0.28
CA GLN A 131 -2.61 -12.95 1.33
C GLN A 131 -4.05 -13.21 0.87
N ALA A 132 -4.29 -13.25 -0.44
CA ALA A 132 -5.56 -13.59 -1.05
C ALA A 132 -5.38 -14.38 -2.35
N GLU A 133 -6.41 -15.13 -2.73
CA GLU A 133 -6.38 -15.96 -3.94
C GLU A 133 -6.89 -15.20 -5.16
N CYS A 134 -5.99 -14.45 -5.80
CA CYS A 134 -6.21 -13.81 -7.09
C CYS A 134 -5.99 -14.82 -8.23
N TRP A 135 -6.93 -14.94 -9.17
CA TRP A 135 -6.73 -15.75 -10.38
C TRP A 135 -7.41 -15.18 -11.62
N GLY A 136 -6.96 -15.63 -12.80
CA GLY A 136 -7.35 -15.03 -14.07
C GLY A 136 -7.06 -13.52 -14.10
N GLY A 137 -7.74 -12.79 -14.98
CA GLY A 137 -7.55 -11.33 -15.06
C GLY A 137 -8.22 -10.55 -13.91
N PHE A 138 -9.37 -11.05 -13.42
CA PHE A 138 -10.29 -10.28 -12.55
C PHE A 138 -11.08 -11.15 -11.56
N ARG A 139 -10.53 -12.27 -11.10
CA ARG A 139 -11.20 -13.10 -10.09
C ARG A 139 -10.37 -13.12 -8.81
N VAL A 140 -11.09 -13.19 -7.70
CA VAL A 140 -10.56 -13.33 -6.34
C VAL A 140 -11.48 -14.31 -5.62
N ALA A 141 -10.93 -15.25 -4.87
CA ALA A 141 -11.71 -16.13 -4.01
C ALA A 141 -11.49 -15.88 -2.53
N ARG A 142 -10.69 -16.73 -1.86
CA ARG A 142 -10.46 -16.56 -0.43
C ARG A 142 -9.75 -15.23 -0.21
N ARG A 143 -10.40 -14.39 0.59
CA ARG A 143 -9.94 -13.09 1.03
C ARG A 143 -10.20 -12.99 2.53
N PHE A 144 -9.29 -12.30 3.20
CA PHE A 144 -9.33 -12.10 4.64
C PHE A 144 -9.19 -10.60 4.91
N ALA A 145 -9.68 -10.14 6.04
CA ALA A 145 -9.64 -8.74 6.42
C ALA A 145 -8.52 -8.50 7.45
N PRO A 146 -7.81 -7.36 7.41
CA PRO A 146 -6.95 -6.98 8.50
C PRO A 146 -7.77 -6.65 9.76
N PHE A 147 -7.14 -6.74 10.92
CA PHE A 147 -7.70 -6.39 12.21
C PHE A 147 -6.72 -5.56 13.04
N ALA A 148 -7.21 -4.99 14.15
CA ALA A 148 -6.44 -4.09 15.02
C ALA A 148 -5.75 -2.93 14.26
N VAL A 149 -6.37 -2.48 13.15
CA VAL A 149 -5.85 -1.40 12.32
C VAL A 149 -6.05 -0.07 13.02
N SER A 150 -4.96 0.68 13.20
CA SER A 150 -5.00 2.02 13.77
C SER A 150 -3.98 2.92 13.10
N PHE A 151 -4.32 4.20 13.03
CA PHE A 151 -3.46 5.23 12.47
C PHE A 151 -3.54 6.49 13.31
N ARG A 152 -2.38 7.06 13.65
CA ARG A 152 -2.25 8.31 14.38
C ARG A 152 -1.19 9.16 13.70
N ALA A 153 -1.53 10.40 13.40
CA ALA A 153 -0.60 11.40 12.90
C ALA A 153 -0.77 12.68 13.74
N ASN A 154 0.31 13.15 14.35
CA ASN A 154 0.31 14.40 15.12
C ASN A 154 1.70 15.06 15.09
N ASN A 155 1.77 16.34 14.75
CA ASN A 155 3.02 17.11 14.69
C ASN A 155 4.13 16.40 13.90
N GLY A 156 3.79 15.80 12.74
CA GLY A 156 4.73 15.05 11.89
C GLY A 156 5.09 13.65 12.40
N LYS A 157 4.76 13.29 13.65
CA LYS A 157 4.91 11.91 14.15
C LYS A 157 3.78 11.06 13.62
N VAL A 158 4.10 9.91 13.03
CA VAL A 158 3.14 8.95 12.49
C VAL A 158 3.31 7.62 13.18
N LEU A 159 2.19 6.97 13.47
CA LEU A 159 2.11 5.58 13.89
C LEU A 159 0.94 4.90 13.17
N PHE A 160 1.27 3.94 12.31
CA PHE A 160 0.34 2.95 11.77
C PHE A 160 0.61 1.61 12.45
N GLU A 161 -0.46 0.91 12.83
CA GLU A 161 -0.40 -0.46 13.34
C GLU A 161 -1.53 -1.27 12.73
N GLY A 162 -1.26 -2.52 12.36
CA GLY A 162 -2.25 -3.43 11.82
C GLY A 162 -1.82 -4.88 11.96
N SER A 163 -2.79 -5.79 11.99
CA SER A 163 -2.57 -7.24 12.08
C SER A 163 -3.38 -7.99 11.04
N PHE A 164 -2.87 -9.11 10.54
CA PHE A 164 -3.50 -9.92 9.50
C PHE A 164 -3.30 -11.41 9.79
N ASP A 165 -4.39 -12.17 9.89
CA ASP A 165 -4.41 -13.60 10.22
C ASP A 165 -4.82 -14.49 9.04
N GLY A 166 -4.93 -13.95 7.82
CA GLY A 166 -5.31 -14.74 6.64
C GLY A 166 -4.37 -15.90 6.35
N TYR A 167 -3.08 -15.78 6.73
CA TYR A 167 -2.12 -16.87 6.63
C TYR A 167 -2.47 -18.07 7.52
N ALA A 168 -3.13 -17.87 8.66
CA ALA A 168 -3.58 -18.98 9.51
C ALA A 168 -4.53 -19.92 8.75
N HIS A 169 -5.39 -19.37 7.90
CA HIS A 169 -6.32 -20.15 7.07
C HIS A 169 -5.65 -20.76 5.82
N LEU A 170 -4.59 -20.15 5.31
CA LEU A 170 -3.89 -20.59 4.11
C LEU A 170 -2.81 -21.64 4.39
N LEU A 171 -2.18 -21.57 5.57
CA LEU A 171 -1.05 -22.42 5.96
C LEU A 171 -1.40 -23.37 7.12
N GLY A 172 -2.35 -23.03 7.99
CA GLY A 172 -2.79 -23.86 9.12
C GLY A 172 -2.00 -23.67 10.41
N ASP A 173 -0.84 -23.00 10.38
CA ASP A 173 0.09 -22.88 11.52
C ASP A 173 -0.18 -21.68 12.45
N GLY A 174 -1.40 -21.12 12.38
CA GLY A 174 -1.82 -19.98 13.22
C GLY A 174 -1.02 -18.70 12.95
N ILE A 175 -0.53 -18.53 11.72
CA ILE A 175 0.37 -17.43 11.35
C ILE A 175 -0.38 -16.11 11.32
N ILE A 176 0.12 -15.14 12.11
CA ILE A 176 -0.37 -13.76 12.17
C ILE A 176 0.76 -12.82 11.81
N HIS A 177 0.53 -11.95 10.84
CA HIS A 177 1.42 -10.85 10.48
C HIS A 177 0.99 -9.59 11.22
N HIS A 178 1.91 -8.98 11.97
CA HIS A 178 1.75 -7.65 12.53
C HIS A 178 2.69 -6.68 11.84
N ARG A 179 2.18 -5.52 11.46
CA ARG A 179 2.97 -4.43 10.91
C ARG A 179 2.80 -3.17 11.71
N ARG A 180 3.92 -2.49 11.92
CA ARG A 180 4.02 -1.15 12.48
C ARG A 180 4.85 -0.26 11.55
N ILE A 181 4.30 0.90 11.18
CA ILE A 181 5.01 1.92 10.40
C ILE A 181 5.06 3.20 11.24
N GLU A 182 6.26 3.73 11.45
CA GLU A 182 6.49 4.92 12.27
C GLU A 182 7.28 5.98 11.50
N ILE A 183 6.89 7.25 11.65
CA ILE A 183 7.71 8.39 11.27
C ILE A 183 8.04 9.17 12.52
N ASP A 184 9.34 9.41 12.74
CA ASP A 184 9.85 10.32 13.74
C ASP A 184 10.60 11.47 13.04
N PRO A 185 10.01 12.68 12.94
CA PRO A 185 10.62 13.81 12.26
C PRO A 185 11.82 14.37 13.02
N GLU A 186 11.87 14.21 14.35
CA GLU A 186 13.01 14.67 15.16
C GLU A 186 14.26 13.81 14.87
N ARG A 187 14.04 12.52 14.63
CA ARG A 187 15.10 11.57 14.24
C ARG A 187 15.33 11.49 12.73
N ARG A 188 14.49 12.14 11.92
CA ARG A 188 14.45 12.02 10.46
C ARG A 188 14.40 10.56 10.00
N GLU A 189 13.50 9.80 10.60
CA GLU A 189 13.48 8.35 10.46
C GLU A 189 12.09 7.84 10.14
N LEU A 190 12.02 6.92 9.17
CA LEU A 190 10.87 6.07 8.93
C LEU A 190 11.26 4.64 9.29
N ARG A 191 10.47 4.00 10.14
CA ARG A 191 10.66 2.59 10.54
C ARG A 191 9.48 1.76 10.06
N VAL A 192 9.77 0.66 9.37
CA VAL A 192 8.81 -0.41 9.10
C VAL A 192 9.25 -1.61 9.93
N HIS A 193 8.38 -2.07 10.81
CA HIS A 193 8.61 -3.23 11.65
C HIS A 193 7.53 -4.27 11.39
N ASP A 194 7.96 -5.43 10.91
CA ASP A 194 7.11 -6.61 10.75
C ASP A 194 7.45 -7.63 11.83
N SER A 195 6.44 -8.15 12.51
CA SER A 195 6.56 -9.33 13.36
C SER A 195 5.57 -10.39 12.94
N VAL A 196 5.98 -11.65 13.07
CA VAL A 196 5.14 -12.81 12.74
C VAL A 196 4.97 -13.64 14.00
N GLU A 197 3.72 -13.90 14.36
CA GLU A 197 3.35 -14.85 15.41
C GLU A 197 2.87 -16.15 14.78
N GLY A 198 3.09 -17.28 15.45
CA GLY A 198 2.64 -18.60 15.00
C GLY A 198 3.60 -19.72 15.37
N THR A 199 3.38 -20.90 14.79
CA THR A 199 4.20 -22.10 15.05
C THR A 199 4.86 -22.61 13.77
N GLY A 200 5.74 -23.61 13.88
CA GLY A 200 6.37 -24.22 12.71
C GLY A 200 7.63 -23.48 12.22
N ARG A 201 8.08 -23.84 11.02
CA ARG A 201 9.24 -23.24 10.36
C ARG A 201 8.80 -22.73 9.00
N HIS A 202 8.85 -21.41 8.84
CA HIS A 202 8.38 -20.73 7.64
C HIS A 202 9.49 -19.88 7.01
N LEU A 203 9.40 -19.70 5.70
CA LEU A 203 10.11 -18.63 5.00
C LEU A 203 9.30 -17.34 5.17
N VAL A 204 9.94 -16.31 5.73
CA VAL A 204 9.33 -14.99 5.92
C VAL A 204 10.13 -13.97 5.11
N GLU A 205 9.44 -13.25 4.23
CA GLU A 205 10.02 -12.24 3.35
C GLU A 205 9.30 -10.90 3.63
N SER A 206 10.00 -9.90 4.17
CA SER A 206 9.50 -8.51 4.22
C SER A 206 10.00 -7.79 2.97
N LEU A 207 9.06 -7.37 2.13
CA LEU A 207 9.34 -6.89 0.77
C LEU A 207 9.27 -5.37 0.69
N LEU A 208 10.18 -4.80 -0.12
CA LEU A 208 10.27 -3.38 -0.39
C LEU A 208 10.67 -3.15 -1.85
N HIS A 209 9.84 -2.46 -2.60
CA HIS A 209 10.03 -2.10 -3.99
C HIS A 209 10.41 -0.62 -4.06
N LEU A 210 11.66 -0.39 -4.40
CA LEU A 210 12.20 0.95 -4.54
C LEU A 210 11.94 1.48 -5.94
N HIS A 211 11.73 2.78 -6.04
CA HIS A 211 11.65 3.44 -7.34
C HIS A 211 12.94 3.16 -8.14
N PRO A 212 12.89 2.86 -9.46
CA PRO A 212 14.08 2.48 -10.24
C PRO A 212 15.23 3.48 -10.27
N ALA A 213 14.96 4.74 -9.92
CA ALA A 213 15.99 5.79 -9.81
C ALA A 213 16.73 5.80 -8.45
N VAL A 214 16.25 5.04 -7.45
CA VAL A 214 16.91 4.90 -6.15
C VAL A 214 18.15 4.02 -6.32
N GLN A 215 19.29 4.50 -5.84
CA GLN A 215 20.54 3.76 -5.92
C GLN A 215 20.73 2.96 -4.65
N VAL A 216 20.96 1.66 -4.79
CA VAL A 216 21.10 0.75 -3.66
C VAL A 216 22.53 0.26 -3.56
N THR A 217 23.14 0.42 -2.39
CA THR A 217 24.47 -0.12 -2.08
C THR A 217 24.39 -1.02 -0.86
N GLN A 218 25.26 -2.04 -0.81
CA GLN A 218 25.32 -2.97 0.31
C GLN A 218 26.55 -2.67 1.17
N GLU A 219 26.32 -2.40 2.46
CA GLU A 219 27.35 -2.18 3.47
C GLU A 219 27.26 -3.24 4.57
N GLY A 220 27.96 -4.36 4.37
CA GLY A 220 27.90 -5.50 5.29
C GLY A 220 26.50 -6.11 5.34
N SER A 221 25.86 -6.10 6.50
CA SER A 221 24.47 -6.55 6.68
C SER A 221 23.42 -5.45 6.46
N ARG A 222 23.84 -4.22 6.17
CA ARG A 222 22.95 -3.09 5.92
C ARG A 222 22.86 -2.80 4.43
N THR A 223 21.65 -2.48 3.99
CA THR A 223 21.41 -1.93 2.66
C THR A 223 21.25 -0.42 2.81
N VAL A 224 22.00 0.35 2.04
CA VAL A 224 22.00 1.81 2.01
C VAL A 224 21.34 2.26 0.71
N LEU A 225 20.45 3.25 0.82
CA LEU A 225 19.55 3.75 -0.24
C LEU A 225 19.83 5.21 -0.59
#